data_AF-L9WXB0-F1
#
_entry.id   AF-L9WXB0-F1
#
_cell.length_a   1.000
_cell.length_b   1.000
_cell.length_c   1.000
_cell.angle_alpha   90.00
_cell.angle_beta   90.00
_cell.angle_gamma   90.00
#
_symmetry.space_group_name_H-M   'P 1'
#
loop_
_entity.id
_entity.type
_entity.pdbx_description
1 polymer ?
#
loop_
_entity_poly.entity_id
_entity_poly.type
_entity_poly.pdbx_seq_one_letter_code
_entity_poly.pdbx_strand_id
1 'polypeptide(L)'
;MDGPTLYHLSNGVVGGVVAAMGISIIVTDGSSLGAGLMAVGGSGLFLFAASQLLFSDDPSDSVPNSGGIGLAVLGAVLVCLGALLQLAT
;
A
#
# COMPACT_ATOMS: atom_id res chain seq x y z
N MET A 1 3.62 1.46 22.86
CA MET A 1 3.07 1.05 21.55
C MET A 1 3.44 -0.40 21.37
N ASP A 2 2.45 -1.25 21.14
CA ASP A 2 2.67 -2.67 20.99
C ASP A 2 3.30 -2.97 19.62
N GLY A 3 4.18 -3.97 19.56
CA GLY A 3 4.88 -4.39 18.34
C GLY A 3 3.98 -4.56 17.10
N PRO A 4 2.80 -5.20 17.19
CA PRO A 4 1.90 -5.35 16.05
C PRO A 4 1.31 -4.01 15.55
N THR A 5 1.02 -3.07 16.44
CA THR A 5 0.57 -1.72 16.05
C THR A 5 1.64 -0.99 15.24
N LEU A 6 2.90 -1.07 15.68
CA LEU A 6 4.03 -0.47 14.95
C LEU A 6 4.24 -1.12 13.57
N TYR A 7 4.04 -2.44 13.46
CA TYR A 7 4.12 -3.14 12.19
C TYR A 7 3.07 -2.63 11.19
N HIS A 8 1.80 -2.58 11.59
CA HIS A 8 0.73 -2.08 10.72
C HIS A 8 0.92 -0.61 10.35
N LEU A 9 1.37 0.22 11.30
CA LEU A 9 1.63 1.63 11.06
C LEU A 9 2.78 1.83 10.07
N SER A 10 3.86 1.03 10.20
CA SER A 10 4.98 1.06 9.26
C SER A 10 4.56 0.67 7.84
N ASN A 11 3.76 -0.40 7.69
CA ASN A 11 3.22 -0.80 6.40
C ASN A 11 2.29 0.25 5.80
N GLY A 12 1.48 0.92 6.64
CA GLY A 12 0.66 2.04 6.21
C GLY A 12 1.50 3.16 5.65
N VAL A 13 2.51 3.62 6.41
CA VAL A 13 3.41 4.69 5.97
C VAL A 13 4.11 4.33 4.66
N VAL A 14 4.62 3.11 4.52
CA VAL A 14 5.24 2.64 3.26
C VAL A 14 4.24 2.68 2.10
N GLY A 15 3.04 2.14 2.27
CA GLY A 15 2.00 2.18 1.24
C GLY A 15 1.62 3.61 0.85
N GLY A 16 1.45 4.49 1.83
CA GLY A 16 1.11 5.89 1.61
C GLY A 16 2.20 6.67 0.88
N VAL A 17 3.47 6.45 1.22
CA VAL A 17 4.61 7.07 0.53
C VAL A 17 4.67 6.61 -0.92
N VAL A 18 4.52 5.31 -1.19
CA VAL A 18 4.53 4.78 -2.54
C VAL A 18 3.36 5.33 -3.36
N ALA A 19 2.18 5.43 -2.76
CA ALA A 19 1.01 6.04 -3.41
C ALA A 19 1.30 7.49 -3.80
N ALA A 20 1.85 8.28 -2.87
CA ALA A 20 2.20 9.67 -3.09
C ALA A 20 3.27 9.84 -4.19
N MET A 21 4.26 8.95 -4.24
CA MET A 21 5.26 8.94 -5.31
C MET A 21 4.61 8.66 -6.68
N GLY A 22 3.75 7.64 -6.79
CA GLY A 22 3.02 7.36 -8.02
C GLY A 22 2.17 8.54 -8.49
N ILE A 23 1.45 9.18 -7.57
CA ILE A 23 0.64 10.39 -7.87
C ILE A 23 1.54 11.55 -8.29
N SER A 24 2.66 11.77 -7.61
CA SER A 24 3.60 12.84 -7.95
C SER A 24 4.17 12.68 -9.36
N ILE A 25 4.48 11.45 -9.77
CA ILE A 25 4.95 11.13 -11.11
C ILE A 25 3.85 11.46 -12.13
N ILE A 26 2.60 11.05 -11.88
CA ILE A 26 1.46 11.36 -12.77
C ILE A 26 1.29 12.87 -12.96
N VAL A 27 1.45 13.64 -11.89
CA VAL A 27 1.30 15.10 -11.90
C VAL A 27 2.47 15.80 -12.60
N THR A 28 3.69 15.28 -12.46
CA THR A 28 4.92 15.96 -12.94
C THR A 28 5.28 15.54 -14.37
N ASP A 29 5.30 14.24 -14.64
CA ASP A 29 5.79 13.67 -15.90
C ASP A 29 4.64 13.17 -16.81
N GLY A 30 3.40 13.29 -16.34
CA GLY A 30 2.21 12.81 -17.02
C GLY A 30 1.84 11.37 -16.66
N SER A 31 0.66 10.94 -17.11
CA SER A 31 0.11 9.64 -16.72
C SER A 31 0.86 8.49 -17.42
N SER A 32 1.54 7.64 -16.64
CA SER A 32 2.12 6.38 -17.10
C SER A 32 1.41 5.20 -16.44
N LEU A 33 1.43 4.05 -17.12
CA LEU A 33 0.86 2.81 -16.58
C LEU A 33 1.57 2.40 -15.29
N GLY A 34 2.89 2.60 -15.22
CA GLY A 34 3.71 2.32 -14.03
C GLY A 34 3.33 3.18 -12.83
N ALA A 35 3.20 4.50 -13.04
CA ALA A 35 2.83 5.44 -12.00
C ALA A 35 1.40 5.23 -11.50
N GLY A 36 0.46 4.87 -12.40
CA GLY A 36 -0.90 4.49 -12.02
C GLY A 36 -0.95 3.24 -11.15
N LEU A 37 -0.18 2.20 -11.50
CA LEU A 37 -0.07 0.97 -10.72
C LEU A 37 0.55 1.23 -9.33
N MET A 38 1.58 2.07 -9.24
CA MET A 38 2.17 2.49 -7.96
C MET A 38 1.19 3.27 -7.09
N ALA A 39 0.45 4.23 -7.68
CA ALA A 39 -0.54 5.04 -6.97
C ALA A 39 -1.65 4.18 -6.36
N VAL A 40 -2.23 3.28 -7.16
CA VAL A 40 -3.34 2.40 -6.73
C VAL A 40 -2.85 1.33 -5.76
N GLY A 41 -1.71 0.69 -6.06
CA GLY A 41 -1.14 -0.36 -5.20
C GLY A 41 -0.72 0.17 -3.83
N GLY A 42 -0.06 1.32 -3.79
CA GLY A 42 0.32 1.99 -2.55
C GLY A 42 -0.90 2.42 -1.72
N SER A 43 -1.93 2.94 -2.39
CA SER A 43 -3.18 3.33 -1.72
C SER A 43 -3.89 2.13 -1.11
N GLY A 44 -3.90 0.98 -1.81
CA GLY A 44 -4.46 -0.27 -1.28
C GLY A 44 -3.73 -0.77 -0.04
N LEU A 45 -2.40 -0.71 -0.03
CA LEU A 45 -1.55 -1.04 1.13
C LEU A 45 -1.81 -0.09 2.31
N PHE A 46 -1.89 1.22 2.05
CA PHE A 46 -2.20 2.22 3.06
C PHE A 46 -3.59 2.00 3.69
N LEU A 47 -4.62 1.81 2.86
CA LEU A 47 -5.99 1.61 3.32
C LEU A 47 -6.14 0.30 4.10
N PHE A 48 -5.45 -0.76 3.69
CA PHE A 48 -5.45 -2.01 4.44
C PHE A 48 -4.80 -1.84 5.82
N ALA A 49 -3.62 -1.22 5.89
CA ALA A 49 -2.96 -0.92 7.15
C ALA A 49 -3.80 -0.01 8.06
N ALA A 50 -4.43 1.02 7.50
CA ALA A 50 -5.34 1.90 8.22
C ALA A 50 -6.58 1.14 8.72
N SER A 51 -7.14 0.22 7.93
CA SER A 51 -8.29 -0.59 8.37
C SER A 51 -7.95 -1.50 9.54
N GLN A 52 -6.75 -2.10 9.56
CA GLN A 52 -6.27 -2.93 10.66
C GLN A 52 -5.99 -2.11 11.93
N LEU A 53 -5.64 -0.83 11.80
CA LEU A 53 -5.41 0.06 12.95
C LEU A 53 -6.70 0.68 13.50
N LEU A 54 -7.69 0.93 12.64
CA LEU A 54 -8.91 1.65 13.01
C LEU A 54 -10.08 0.75 13.40
N PHE A 55 -10.12 -0.50 12.88
CA PHE A 55 -11.28 -1.39 13.03
C PHE A 55 -10.95 -2.74 13.67
N SER A 56 -9.70 -3.02 14.04
CA SER A 56 -9.36 -4.23 14.79
C SER A 56 -9.38 -3.95 16.29
N ASP A 57 -10.31 -4.58 17.01
CA ASP A 57 -10.40 -4.51 18.49
C ASP A 57 -9.15 -5.06 19.19
N ASP A 58 -8.39 -5.95 18.53
CA ASP A 58 -7.06 -6.39 18.96
C ASP A 58 -6.15 -6.63 17.73
N PRO A 59 -5.25 -5.69 17.37
CA PRO A 59 -4.35 -5.83 16.23
C PRO A 59 -3.30 -6.95 16.41
N SER A 60 -3.20 -7.54 17.61
CA SER A 60 -2.32 -8.68 17.89
C SER A 60 -3.01 -10.05 17.75
N ASP A 61 -4.33 -10.10 17.88
CA ASP A 61 -5.14 -11.34 17.90
C ASP A 61 -6.02 -11.49 16.64
N SER A 62 -6.25 -10.41 15.90
CA SER A 62 -6.94 -10.45 14.61
C SER A 62 -6.02 -11.03 13.52
N VAL A 63 -6.04 -12.35 13.34
CA VAL A 63 -5.60 -12.98 12.08
C VAL A 63 -6.34 -12.24 10.97
N PRO A 64 -5.64 -11.50 10.08
CA PRO A 64 -6.33 -10.64 9.14
C PRO A 64 -7.24 -11.50 8.26
N ASN A 65 -8.51 -11.10 8.14
CA ASN A 65 -9.49 -11.80 7.31
C ASN A 65 -8.89 -12.05 5.91
N SER A 66 -8.99 -13.27 5.37
CA SER A 66 -8.28 -13.71 4.17
C SER A 66 -8.45 -12.76 2.97
N GLY A 67 -9.57 -12.04 2.90
CA GLY A 67 -9.82 -11.01 1.89
C GLY A 67 -8.94 -9.75 2.03
N GLY A 68 -8.65 -9.31 3.25
CA GLY A 68 -7.79 -8.15 3.51
C GLY A 68 -6.32 -8.43 3.18
N ILE A 69 -5.84 -9.65 3.49
CA ILE A 69 -4.50 -10.11 3.08
C ILE A 69 -4.40 -10.14 1.57
N GLY A 70 -5.43 -10.65 0.88
CA GLY A 70 -5.48 -10.65 -0.58
C GLY A 70 -5.36 -9.24 -1.18
N LEU A 71 -5.99 -8.25 -0.55
CA LEU A 71 -5.94 -6.86 -0.97
C LEU A 71 -4.56 -6.23 -0.75
N ALA A 72 -3.91 -6.54 0.37
CA ALA A 72 -2.54 -6.11 0.67
C ALA A 72 -1.52 -6.72 -0.30
N VAL A 73 -1.65 -8.03 -0.59
CA VAL A 73 -0.80 -8.74 -1.54
C VAL A 73 -0.99 -8.19 -2.94
N LEU A 74 -2.23 -7.98 -3.37
CA LEU A 74 -2.55 -7.39 -4.67
C LEU A 74 -1.99 -5.97 -4.77
N GLY A 75 -2.12 -5.15 -3.72
CA GLY A 75 -1.50 -3.83 -3.61
C GLY A 75 0.03 -3.87 -3.75
N ALA A 76 0.70 -4.78 -3.03
CA ALA A 76 2.14 -4.97 -3.12
C ALA A 76 2.60 -5.42 -4.52
N VAL A 77 1.86 -6.33 -5.15
CA VAL A 77 2.15 -6.79 -6.52
C VAL A 77 2.01 -5.62 -7.52
N LEU A 78 0.94 -4.83 -7.40
CA LEU A 78 0.73 -3.64 -8.23
C LEU A 78 1.87 -2.62 -8.07
N VAL A 79 2.33 -2.38 -6.83
CA VAL A 79 3.47 -1.51 -6.56
C VAL A 79 4.74 -2.02 -7.24
N CYS A 80 5.07 -3.30 -7.06
CA CYS A 80 6.27 -3.90 -7.67
C CYS A 80 6.21 -3.83 -9.19
N LEU A 81 5.07 -4.18 -9.79
CA LEU A 81 4.88 -4.10 -11.24
C LEU A 81 4.97 -2.65 -11.73
N GLY A 82 4.35 -1.71 -11.01
CA GLY A 82 4.38 -0.30 -11.35
C GLY A 82 5.79 0.28 -11.32
N ALA A 83 6.55 -0.03 -10.27
CA ALA A 83 7.95 0.38 -10.13
C ALA A 83 8.85 -0.23 -11.21
N LEU A 84 8.67 -1.52 -11.55
CA LEU A 84 9.42 -2.17 -12.62
C LEU A 84 9.11 -1.56 -13.99
N LEU A 85 7.83 -1.29 -14.27
CA LEU A 85 7.40 -0.62 -15.50
C LEU A 85 8.01 0.78 -15.61
N GLN A 86 7.99 1.55 -14.52
CA GLN A 86 8.58 2.88 -14.47
C GLN A 86 10.10 2.86 -14.69
N LEU A 87 10.78 1.78 -14.31
CA LEU A 87 12.22 1.61 -14.55
C LEU A 87 12.55 1.23 -16.00
N ALA A 88 11.58 0.65 -16.72
CA ALA A 88 11.74 0.16 -18.08
C ALA A 88 11.34 1.18 -19.17
N THR A 89 10.73 2.30 -18.77
CA THR A 89 10.34 3.44 -19.61
C THR A 89 11.23 4.64 -19.35
#